data_AF-A0A932N7F4-F1
#
_entry.id   AF-A0A932N7F4-F1
#
_cell.length_a   1.000
_cell.length_b   1.000
_cell.length_c   1.000
_cell.angle_alpha   90.00
_cell.angle_beta   90.00
_cell.angle_gamma   90.00
#
_symmetry.space_group_name_H-M   'P 1'
#
loop_
_entity.id
_entity.type
_entity.pdbx_description
1 polymer ?
#
loop_
_entity_poly.entity_id
_entity_poly.type
_entity_poly.pdbx_seq_one_letter_code
_entity_poly.pdbx_strand_id
1 'polypeptide(L)'
;MILLRAIALSLSLFLASASVVAQDNSTSLALKFSCSSSVGEGDERVIYADTGEFVLQAGQISSFRWESSLHRRTHGFDCSVDESDGLQLDVLEQGWRVRVVDAASARERRGYDRERGRLCTVRLLREGEYLHVLPSCATLCGSRSNFSELRIHLRSKDCEYLQ
;
A
#
# COMPACT_ATOMS: atom_id res chain seq x y z
N MET A 1 -20.21 41.34 67.16
CA MET A 1 -18.85 41.81 66.81
C MET A 1 -18.08 40.58 66.32
N ILE A 2 -17.85 40.43 65.00
CA ILE A 2 -16.56 40.76 64.32
C ILE A 2 -15.52 39.67 64.69
N LEU A 3 -14.88 38.87 63.83
CA LEU A 3 -14.59 38.96 62.39
C LEU A 3 -13.87 37.65 61.94
N LEU A 4 -14.23 37.16 60.75
CA LEU A 4 -13.36 36.71 59.65
C LEU A 4 -12.37 35.50 59.74
N ARG A 5 -12.64 34.55 58.81
CA ARG A 5 -11.77 33.99 57.73
C ARG A 5 -10.61 33.04 58.07
N ALA A 6 -10.65 31.85 57.46
CA ALA A 6 -9.79 31.44 56.32
C ALA A 6 -10.20 30.02 55.88
N ILE A 7 -10.81 29.86 54.70
CA ILE A 7 -10.14 29.38 53.45
C ILE A 7 -9.58 27.96 53.59
N ALA A 8 -10.30 26.97 53.04
CA ALA A 8 -9.73 25.90 52.23
C ALA A 8 -10.86 25.14 51.52
N LEU A 9 -11.31 25.68 50.38
CA LEU A 9 -11.98 24.89 49.34
C LEU A 9 -10.96 23.88 48.80
N SER A 10 -11.07 22.61 49.17
CA SER A 10 -10.37 21.52 48.48
C SER A 10 -11.29 20.93 47.42
N LEU A 11 -11.43 21.71 46.34
CA LEU A 11 -12.10 21.37 45.10
C LEU A 11 -11.37 20.17 44.48
N SER A 12 -11.90 18.96 44.72
CA SER A 12 -11.40 17.71 44.13
C SER A 12 -11.82 17.66 42.66
N LEU A 13 -11.08 18.38 41.82
CA LEU A 13 -11.13 18.28 40.37
C LEU A 13 -10.64 16.87 39.97
N PHE A 14 -11.57 15.92 39.85
CA PHE A 14 -11.33 14.71 39.06
C PHE A 14 -11.19 15.14 37.60
N LEU A 15 -9.97 15.43 37.18
CA LEU A 15 -9.63 15.52 35.77
C LEU A 15 -9.88 14.14 35.17
N ALA A 16 -11.01 14.01 34.45
CA ALA A 16 -11.21 12.95 33.49
C ALA A 16 -10.13 13.08 32.42
N SER A 17 -9.02 12.37 32.58
CA SER A 17 -8.06 12.11 31.52
C SER A 17 -8.75 11.23 30.48
N ALA A 18 -9.52 11.85 29.59
CA ALA A 18 -9.96 11.22 28.36
C ALA A 18 -8.70 10.97 27.52
N SER A 19 -8.09 9.80 27.72
CA SER A 19 -7.07 9.28 26.82
C SER A 19 -7.73 9.09 25.47
N VAL A 20 -7.59 10.08 24.59
CA VAL A 20 -7.85 9.92 23.16
C VAL A 20 -6.86 8.87 22.69
N VAL A 21 -7.34 7.64 22.56
CA VAL A 21 -6.57 6.56 21.92
C VAL A 21 -6.45 6.99 20.47
N ALA A 22 -5.29 7.54 20.09
CA ALA A 22 -4.95 7.73 18.69
C ALA A 22 -5.05 6.34 18.05
N GLN A 23 -6.03 6.18 17.18
CA GLN A 23 -6.25 4.93 16.47
C GLN A 23 -5.02 4.70 15.59
N ASP A 24 -4.17 3.76 16.00
CA ASP A 24 -2.97 3.39 15.26
C ASP A 24 -3.39 2.69 13.96
N ASN A 25 -3.68 3.52 12.97
CA ASN A 25 -4.13 3.12 11.64
C ASN A 25 -3.04 2.38 10.85
N SER A 26 -1.85 2.13 11.42
CA SER A 26 -0.75 1.36 10.82
C SER A 26 -0.71 -0.12 11.25
N THR A 27 -1.63 -0.56 12.11
CA THR A 27 -1.61 -1.92 12.69
C THR A 27 -2.16 -3.01 11.77
N SER A 28 -3.05 -2.66 10.84
CA SER A 28 -3.62 -3.62 9.88
C SER A 28 -4.14 -3.01 8.57
N LEU A 29 -4.10 -3.81 7.52
CA LEU A 29 -4.66 -3.54 6.20
C LEU A 29 -5.37 -4.80 5.70
N ALA A 30 -6.62 -4.66 5.25
CA ALA A 30 -7.32 -5.68 4.49
C ALA A 30 -7.99 -4.99 3.28
N LEU A 31 -7.42 -5.20 2.09
CA LEU A 31 -7.82 -4.53 0.87
C LEU A 31 -7.81 -5.52 -0.29
N LYS A 32 -8.95 -5.66 -0.97
CA LYS A 32 -9.03 -6.17 -2.33
C LYS A 32 -9.42 -5.02 -3.26
N PHE A 33 -8.82 -4.93 -4.42
CA PHE A 33 -9.09 -3.87 -5.39
C PHE A 33 -8.98 -4.38 -6.83
N SER A 34 -9.66 -3.67 -7.73
CA SER A 34 -9.56 -3.85 -9.17
C SER A 34 -9.64 -2.47 -9.81
N CYS A 35 -8.59 -2.11 -10.53
CA CYS A 35 -8.42 -0.84 -11.20
C CYS A 35 -8.29 -1.04 -12.69
N SER A 36 -8.93 -0.18 -13.47
CA SER A 36 -8.70 -0.14 -14.90
C SER A 36 -8.90 1.26 -15.43
N SER A 37 -8.05 1.66 -16.36
CA SER A 37 -8.19 2.93 -17.08
C SER A 37 -7.78 2.73 -18.53
N SER A 38 -8.37 3.51 -19.43
CA SER A 38 -7.97 3.52 -20.83
C SER A 38 -7.61 4.92 -21.27
N VAL A 39 -6.46 5.04 -21.93
CA VAL A 39 -5.94 6.30 -22.48
C VAL A 39 -5.84 6.17 -23.99
N GLY A 40 -6.26 7.21 -24.71
CA GLY A 40 -6.28 7.25 -26.18
C GLY A 40 -7.55 6.64 -26.80
N GLU A 41 -7.61 6.68 -28.13
CA GLU A 41 -8.75 6.23 -28.92
C GLU A 41 -8.32 5.30 -30.07
N GLY A 42 -9.25 4.48 -30.56
CA GLY A 42 -9.03 3.59 -31.70
C GLY A 42 -7.81 2.69 -31.53
N ASP A 43 -6.86 2.84 -32.45
CA ASP A 43 -5.68 1.98 -32.57
C ASP A 43 -4.56 2.32 -31.60
N GLU A 44 -4.60 3.52 -31.02
CA GLU A 44 -3.63 4.01 -30.02
C GLU A 44 -4.08 3.75 -28.59
N ARG A 45 -5.27 3.15 -28.40
CA ARG A 45 -5.82 2.86 -27.08
C ARG A 45 -4.88 1.98 -26.27
N VAL A 46 -4.49 2.48 -25.11
CA VAL A 46 -3.77 1.75 -24.07
C VAL A 46 -4.71 1.48 -22.91
N ILE A 47 -4.79 0.23 -22.46
CA ILE A 47 -5.58 -0.17 -21.31
C ILE A 47 -4.64 -0.57 -20.18
N TYR A 48 -4.73 0.13 -19.06
CA TYR A 48 -4.11 -0.23 -17.79
C TYR A 48 -5.13 -1.03 -16.99
N ALA A 49 -4.69 -2.13 -16.38
CA ALA A 49 -5.51 -2.89 -15.45
C ALA A 49 -4.68 -3.48 -14.32
N ASP A 50 -5.08 -3.19 -13.09
CA ASP A 50 -4.39 -3.61 -11.87
C ASP A 50 -5.38 -4.28 -10.93
N THR A 51 -5.06 -5.46 -10.43
CA THR A 51 -5.87 -6.14 -9.41
C THR A 51 -4.98 -6.57 -8.27
N GLY A 52 -5.51 -6.57 -7.05
CA GLY A 52 -4.72 -6.99 -5.91
C GLY A 52 -5.49 -7.30 -4.65
N GLU A 53 -4.79 -8.02 -3.77
CA GLU A 53 -5.21 -8.39 -2.43
C GLU A 53 -4.04 -8.18 -1.47
N PHE A 54 -4.24 -7.26 -0.51
CA PHE A 54 -3.30 -6.95 0.56
C PHE A 54 -3.96 -7.23 1.90
N VAL A 55 -3.44 -8.21 2.63
CA VAL A 55 -3.84 -8.53 4.00
C VAL A 55 -2.59 -8.53 4.88
N LEU A 56 -2.46 -7.47 5.67
CA LEU A 56 -1.33 -7.20 6.55
C LEU A 56 -1.83 -7.03 7.98
N GLN A 57 -1.22 -7.71 8.94
CA GLN A 57 -1.61 -7.61 10.34
C GLN A 57 -0.41 -7.85 11.26
N ALA A 58 -0.24 -7.00 12.26
CA ALA A 58 0.77 -7.19 13.32
C ALA A 58 2.20 -7.47 12.79
N GLY A 59 2.61 -6.75 11.74
CA GLY A 59 3.94 -6.92 11.13
C GLY A 59 4.09 -8.19 10.29
N GLN A 60 3.00 -8.88 9.96
CA GLN A 60 2.98 -10.06 9.11
C GLN A 60 2.17 -9.84 7.83
N ILE A 61 2.56 -10.57 6.78
CA ILE A 61 1.81 -10.70 5.54
C ILE A 61 0.96 -11.97 5.66
N SER A 62 -0.36 -11.82 5.63
CA SER A 62 -1.28 -12.97 5.60
C SER A 62 -1.72 -13.30 4.17
N SER A 63 -1.74 -12.30 3.29
CA SER A 63 -1.92 -12.44 1.86
C SER A 63 -1.34 -11.21 1.18
N PHE A 64 -0.58 -11.42 0.10
CA PHE A 64 -0.14 -10.33 -0.75
C PHE A 64 -0.09 -10.80 -2.20
N ARG A 65 -0.90 -10.17 -3.05
CA ARG A 65 -0.87 -10.36 -4.48
C ARG A 65 -1.21 -9.06 -5.18
N TRP A 66 -0.45 -8.71 -6.20
CA TRP A 66 -0.77 -7.62 -7.12
C TRP A 66 -0.37 -8.03 -8.52
N GLU A 67 -1.31 -7.93 -9.43
CA GLU A 67 -1.13 -8.13 -10.86
C GLU A 67 -1.39 -6.79 -11.57
N SER A 68 -0.45 -6.38 -12.41
CA SER A 68 -0.51 -5.14 -13.19
C SER A 68 -0.31 -5.47 -14.65
N SER A 69 -1.22 -5.01 -15.49
CA SER A 69 -1.21 -5.30 -16.91
C SER A 69 -1.38 -4.03 -17.74
N LEU A 70 -0.69 -3.99 -18.87
CA LEU A 70 -0.84 -2.97 -19.89
C LEU A 70 -1.14 -3.66 -21.21
N HIS A 71 -2.30 -3.38 -21.77
CA HIS A 71 -2.72 -3.90 -23.06
C HIS A 71 -2.67 -2.80 -24.12
N ARG A 72 -2.00 -3.10 -25.22
CA ARG A 72 -2.08 -2.36 -26.48
C ARG A 72 -2.57 -3.30 -27.56
N ARG A 73 -2.97 -2.75 -28.70
CA ARG A 73 -3.49 -3.55 -29.83
C ARG A 73 -2.52 -4.64 -30.32
N THR A 74 -1.21 -4.39 -30.27
CA THR A 74 -0.19 -5.28 -30.84
C THR A 74 0.58 -6.11 -29.82
N HIS A 75 0.43 -5.82 -28.52
CA HIS A 75 1.15 -6.51 -27.45
C HIS A 75 0.53 -6.21 -26.08
N GLY A 76 0.66 -7.17 -25.17
CA GLY A 76 0.33 -7.02 -23.76
C GLY A 76 1.58 -7.21 -22.92
N PHE A 77 1.59 -6.60 -21.75
CA PHE A 77 2.63 -6.78 -20.77
C PHE A 77 2.03 -6.94 -19.39
N ASP A 78 2.55 -7.88 -18.63
CA ASP A 78 2.13 -8.19 -17.27
C ASP A 78 3.32 -8.10 -16.30
N CYS A 79 3.01 -7.60 -15.12
CA CYS A 79 3.85 -7.67 -13.93
C CYS A 79 3.02 -8.30 -12.82
N SER A 80 3.65 -9.12 -12.00
CA SER A 80 2.98 -9.60 -10.79
C SER A 80 3.97 -9.76 -9.65
N VAL A 81 3.46 -9.53 -8.45
CA VAL A 81 4.18 -9.74 -7.19
C VAL A 81 3.23 -10.46 -6.23
N ASP A 82 3.73 -11.53 -5.63
CA ASP A 82 2.98 -12.36 -4.72
C ASP A 82 3.88 -12.99 -3.65
N GLU A 83 3.27 -13.70 -2.70
CA GLU A 83 3.97 -14.32 -1.57
C GLU A 83 5.06 -15.30 -1.99
N SER A 84 4.93 -15.92 -3.15
CA SER A 84 5.95 -16.83 -3.65
C SER A 84 7.26 -16.09 -3.90
N ASP A 85 7.26 -14.77 -4.16
CA ASP A 85 8.48 -13.99 -4.44
C ASP A 85 9.42 -13.86 -3.24
N GLY A 86 9.03 -14.30 -2.03
CA GLY A 86 9.85 -14.17 -0.83
C GLY A 86 9.76 -12.75 -0.27
N LEU A 87 8.56 -12.41 0.22
CA LEU A 87 8.23 -11.09 0.70
C LEU A 87 8.62 -10.88 2.16
N GLN A 88 9.07 -9.68 2.49
CA GLN A 88 9.26 -9.19 3.85
C GLN A 88 8.45 -7.91 4.04
N LEU A 89 7.80 -7.78 5.19
CA LEU A 89 7.05 -6.60 5.59
C LEU A 89 7.83 -5.79 6.61
N ASP A 90 8.01 -4.50 6.33
CA ASP A 90 8.45 -3.52 7.31
C ASP A 90 7.27 -2.57 7.60
N VAL A 91 6.98 -2.34 8.89
CA VAL A 91 5.99 -1.36 9.33
C VAL A 91 6.64 0.01 9.39
N LEU A 92 5.99 1.01 8.80
CA LEU A 92 6.42 2.40 8.76
C LEU A 92 5.43 3.27 9.55
N GLU A 93 5.85 4.46 9.97
CA GLU A 93 4.95 5.41 10.66
C GLU A 93 3.68 5.73 9.85
N GLN A 94 3.79 5.75 8.52
CA GLN A 94 2.69 6.11 7.61
C GLN A 94 2.11 4.90 6.84
N GLY A 95 2.38 3.67 7.29
CA GLY A 95 1.84 2.46 6.67
C GLY A 95 2.86 1.33 6.58
N TRP A 96 3.10 0.82 5.38
CA TRP A 96 3.87 -0.41 5.19
C TRP A 96 4.83 -0.34 4.01
N ARG A 97 5.86 -1.17 4.08
CA ARG A 97 6.77 -1.47 2.99
C ARG A 97 6.86 -2.97 2.82
N VAL A 98 6.46 -3.47 1.65
CA VAL A 98 6.65 -4.86 1.26
C VAL A 98 7.85 -4.92 0.33
N ARG A 99 8.86 -5.72 0.68
CA ARG A 99 10.08 -5.89 -0.13
C ARG A 99 10.25 -7.33 -0.55
N VAL A 100 10.79 -7.55 -1.74
CA VAL A 100 11.27 -8.86 -2.17
C VAL A 100 12.68 -9.05 -1.64
N VAL A 101 12.90 -10.09 -0.84
CA VAL A 101 14.20 -10.33 -0.18
C VAL A 101 15.27 -10.72 -1.19
N ASP A 102 14.92 -11.59 -2.14
CA ASP A 102 15.81 -12.04 -3.20
C ASP A 102 15.16 -11.83 -4.58
N ALA A 103 15.34 -10.62 -5.11
CA ALA A 103 14.75 -10.23 -6.38
C ALA A 103 15.36 -11.00 -7.57
N ALA A 104 16.58 -11.56 -7.45
CA ALA A 104 17.19 -12.34 -8.50
C ALA A 104 16.53 -13.72 -8.61
N SER A 105 16.41 -14.43 -7.47
CA SER A 105 15.75 -15.73 -7.42
C SER A 105 14.25 -15.64 -7.74
N ALA A 106 13.56 -14.58 -7.34
CA ALA A 106 12.16 -14.35 -7.72
C ALA A 106 12.02 -14.17 -9.24
N ARG A 107 12.90 -13.38 -9.85
CA ARG A 107 12.93 -13.16 -11.30
C ARG A 107 13.22 -14.45 -12.09
N GLU A 108 14.19 -15.24 -11.64
CA GLU A 108 14.53 -16.51 -12.27
C GLU A 108 13.36 -17.49 -12.26
N ARG A 109 12.65 -17.62 -11.13
CA ARG A 109 11.45 -18.47 -11.02
C ARG A 109 10.32 -18.04 -11.94
N ARG A 110 10.28 -16.75 -12.31
CA ARG A 110 9.33 -16.19 -13.28
C ARG A 110 9.80 -16.33 -14.74
N GLY A 111 10.95 -16.95 -14.99
CA GLY A 111 11.47 -17.18 -16.34
C GLY A 111 12.02 -15.94 -17.03
N TYR A 112 12.31 -14.88 -16.27
CA TYR A 112 12.91 -13.66 -16.81
C TYR A 112 14.44 -13.77 -16.76
N ASP A 113 15.06 -13.76 -17.94
CA ASP A 113 16.48 -14.01 -18.17
C ASP A 113 17.39 -12.76 -18.09
N ARG A 114 16.80 -11.57 -18.04
CA ARG A 114 17.53 -10.29 -18.02
C ARG A 114 17.51 -9.64 -16.64
N GLU A 115 18.68 -9.24 -16.13
CA GLU A 115 18.77 -8.42 -14.92
C GLU A 115 18.12 -7.05 -15.15
N ARG A 116 17.14 -6.70 -14.31
CA ARG A 116 16.47 -5.39 -14.31
C ARG A 116 16.37 -4.88 -12.89
N GLY A 117 17.29 -4.00 -12.51
CA GLY A 117 17.37 -3.52 -11.13
C GLY A 117 17.65 -4.65 -10.14
N ARG A 118 17.83 -4.29 -8.87
CA ARG A 118 18.17 -5.23 -7.79
C ARG A 118 17.17 -5.22 -6.64
N LEU A 119 16.16 -4.37 -6.74
CA LEU A 119 15.23 -4.09 -5.66
C LEU A 119 13.82 -4.21 -6.22
N CYS A 120 12.94 -4.82 -5.44
CA CYS A 120 11.51 -4.69 -5.61
C CYS A 120 10.93 -4.34 -4.26
N THR A 121 10.27 -3.18 -4.20
CA THR A 121 9.57 -2.72 -3.01
C THR A 121 8.24 -2.09 -3.41
N VAL A 122 7.19 -2.45 -2.68
CA VAL A 122 5.87 -1.83 -2.75
C VAL A 122 5.64 -1.08 -1.44
N ARG A 123 5.59 0.25 -1.51
CA ARG A 123 5.22 1.08 -0.35
C ARG A 123 3.71 1.29 -0.37
N LEU A 124 3.09 1.09 0.78
CA LEU A 124 1.66 1.24 1.01
C LEU A 124 1.48 2.34 2.05
N LEU A 125 1.23 3.56 1.60
CA LEU A 125 1.11 4.73 2.48
C LEU A 125 -0.35 5.03 2.74
N ARG A 126 -0.75 5.08 4.01
CA ARG A 126 -2.13 5.40 4.40
C ARG A 126 -2.25 6.89 4.67
N GLU A 127 -3.12 7.57 3.93
CA GLU A 127 -3.42 8.98 4.08
C GLU A 127 -4.94 9.16 4.21
N GLY A 128 -5.42 9.30 5.46
CA GLY A 128 -6.85 9.34 5.76
C GLY A 128 -7.58 8.10 5.23
N GLU A 129 -8.53 8.33 4.31
CA GLU A 129 -9.34 7.28 3.69
C GLU A 129 -8.67 6.64 2.46
N TYR A 130 -7.46 7.06 2.08
CA TYR A 130 -6.76 6.58 0.90
C TYR A 130 -5.54 5.73 1.23
N LEU A 131 -5.26 4.77 0.36
CA LEU A 131 -4.01 4.04 0.30
C LEU A 131 -3.27 4.41 -0.99
N HIS A 132 -2.06 4.93 -0.85
CA HIS A 132 -1.14 5.13 -1.95
C HIS A 132 -0.27 3.88 -2.10
N VAL A 133 -0.28 3.30 -3.31
CA VAL A 133 0.49 2.11 -3.68
C VAL A 133 1.61 2.56 -4.60
N LEU A 134 2.84 2.53 -4.10
CA LEU A 134 4.02 3.07 -4.77
C LEU A 134 5.03 1.94 -5.04
N PRO A 135 5.13 1.42 -6.27
CA PRO A 135 6.00 0.33 -6.61
C PRO A 135 7.41 0.79 -7.01
N SER A 136 8.38 -0.10 -6.83
CA SER A 136 9.75 0.00 -7.36
C SER A 136 10.23 -1.36 -7.87
N CYS A 137 9.30 -2.14 -8.43
CA CYS A 137 9.44 -3.57 -8.74
C CYS A 137 9.73 -3.84 -10.22
N ALA A 138 10.63 -3.06 -10.83
CA ALA A 138 11.08 -3.27 -12.20
C ALA A 138 11.59 -4.70 -12.44
N THR A 139 12.14 -5.33 -11.40
CA THR A 139 12.77 -6.66 -11.48
C THR A 139 11.80 -7.81 -11.71
N LEU A 140 10.52 -7.64 -11.35
CA LEU A 140 9.47 -8.66 -11.51
C LEU A 140 8.55 -8.37 -12.71
N CYS A 141 8.93 -7.40 -13.52
CA CYS A 141 8.26 -7.04 -14.75
C CYS A 141 9.11 -7.52 -15.93
N GLY A 142 8.55 -8.31 -16.85
CA GLY A 142 9.29 -8.78 -18.02
C GLY A 142 9.85 -7.63 -18.87
N SER A 143 9.04 -7.08 -19.77
CA SER A 143 9.47 -6.01 -20.70
C SER A 143 9.22 -4.59 -20.18
N ARG A 144 8.34 -4.39 -19.19
CA ARG A 144 8.01 -3.07 -18.63
C ARG A 144 9.06 -2.59 -17.62
N SER A 145 9.04 -1.28 -17.38
CA SER A 145 9.88 -0.62 -16.39
C SER A 145 9.37 -0.80 -14.95
N ASN A 146 8.05 -0.89 -14.70
CA ASN A 146 7.48 -1.07 -13.36
C ASN A 146 5.95 -1.30 -13.39
N PHE A 147 5.38 -1.57 -12.22
CA PHE A 147 3.95 -1.45 -11.91
C PHE A 147 3.49 0.02 -11.94
N SER A 148 2.18 0.25 -12.07
CA SER A 148 1.59 1.60 -12.01
C SER A 148 1.48 2.11 -10.57
N GLU A 149 1.63 3.42 -10.36
CA GLU A 149 1.27 4.05 -9.08
C GLU A 149 -0.24 4.20 -8.97
N LEU A 150 -0.79 3.83 -7.81
CA LEU A 150 -2.23 3.86 -7.56
C LEU A 150 -2.54 4.64 -6.28
N ARG A 151 -3.67 5.33 -6.28
CA ARG A 151 -4.36 5.78 -5.08
C ARG A 151 -5.69 5.05 -4.99
N ILE A 152 -5.98 4.42 -3.85
CA ILE A 152 -7.17 3.59 -3.66
C ILE A 152 -7.94 4.09 -2.45
N HIS A 153 -9.23 4.38 -2.61
CA HIS A 153 -10.11 4.70 -1.50
C HIS A 153 -10.40 3.43 -0.68
N LEU A 154 -10.02 3.41 0.60
CA LEU A 154 -10.06 2.23 1.46
C LEU A 154 -11.48 1.68 1.65
N ARG A 155 -12.50 2.54 1.68
CA ARG A 155 -13.90 2.11 1.78
C ARG A 155 -14.52 1.71 0.44
N SER A 156 -14.63 2.63 -0.52
CA SER A 156 -15.33 2.38 -1.79
C SER A 156 -14.57 1.46 -2.74
N LYS A 157 -13.25 1.34 -2.56
CA LYS A 157 -12.32 0.60 -3.44
C LYS A 157 -12.13 1.25 -4.81
N ASP A 158 -12.66 2.46 -5.00
CA ASP A 158 -12.36 3.27 -6.17
C ASP A 158 -10.86 3.57 -6.20
N CYS A 159 -10.29 3.57 -7.39
CA CYS A 159 -8.87 3.70 -7.57
C CYS A 159 -8.54 4.61 -8.74
N GLU A 160 -7.40 5.27 -8.62
CA GLU A 160 -6.90 6.23 -9.58
C GLU A 160 -5.44 5.92 -9.88
N TYR A 161 -5.07 6.04 -11.15
CA TYR A 161 -3.69 5.98 -11.60
C TYR A 161 -3.03 7.34 -11.40
N LEU A 162 -1.87 7.38 -10.74
CA LEU A 162 -1.23 8.64 -10.36
C LEU A 162 -0.22 9.21 -11.38
N GLN A 163 0.13 8.44 -12.42
CA GLN A 163 1.10 8.73 -13.49
C GLN A 163 2.50 9.18 -13.04
#